data_AF-L7E650-F1
#
_entry.id   AF-L7E650-F1
#
_cell.length_a   1.000
_cell.length_b   1.000
_cell.length_c   1.000
_cell.angle_alpha   90.00
_cell.angle_beta   90.00
_cell.angle_gamma   90.00
#
_symmetry.space_group_name_H-M   'P 1'
#
loop_
_entity.id
_entity.type
_entity.pdbx_description
1 polymer ?
#
loop_
_entity_poly.entity_id
_entity_poly.type
_entity_poly.pdbx_seq_one_letter_code
_entity_poly.pdbx_strand_id
1 'polypeptide(L)'
;MKKYLTRICGVVLVSIASGEYTDAGQLLINERSQIPLDPRYRVDSGSAQLASSQQITWNDNATNLRGRLDQDFTFICSSSGRVGSVWGTNTYTDDSSICSAAVHAGLITARDGGVVTIRIRPGEDSYAGTNRNGVRSSSYGSWSGSFIFLNSMGSPVSAEPVIPFLEWSDTATGLRGRLDQDFTFSCPSSGRVGSVWGTNTYTDDSSICSAAVHAGLITARDGGVVTIRIRPGEDSYAGTNRNGVRSSSYGSWSGSFIFLR
;
A
#
# COMPACT_ATOMS: atom_id res chain seq x y z
N MET A 1 24.27 -53.25 -7.50
CA MET A 1 22.96 -53.00 -8.15
C MET A 1 22.92 -51.54 -8.60
N LYS A 2 22.80 -51.31 -9.92
CA LYS A 2 22.75 -49.97 -10.52
C LYS A 2 21.36 -49.36 -10.27
N LYS A 3 21.28 -48.11 -9.82
CA LYS A 3 20.11 -47.24 -10.00
C LYS A 3 20.56 -45.83 -10.37
N TYR A 4 19.82 -45.25 -11.30
CA TYR A 4 20.14 -44.12 -12.16
C TYR A 4 19.97 -42.76 -11.49
N LEU A 5 20.66 -41.75 -12.05
CA LEU A 5 20.52 -40.33 -11.75
C LEU A 5 19.10 -39.81 -11.97
N THR A 6 18.67 -38.87 -11.12
CA THR A 6 17.78 -37.77 -11.52
C THR A 6 18.25 -36.51 -10.79
N ARG A 7 18.71 -35.51 -11.55
CA ARG A 7 19.00 -34.14 -11.06
C ARG A 7 17.68 -33.39 -10.86
N ILE A 8 17.61 -32.52 -9.85
CA ILE A 8 17.16 -31.11 -9.92
C ILE A 8 17.66 -30.38 -8.64
N CYS A 9 17.99 -29.10 -8.84
CA CYS A 9 18.77 -28.16 -8.03
C CYS A 9 18.44 -28.01 -6.53
N GLY A 10 19.50 -28.12 -5.71
CA GLY A 10 20.08 -27.00 -4.94
C GLY A 10 19.16 -26.07 -4.13
N VAL A 11 18.98 -26.39 -2.85
CA VAL A 11 18.86 -25.39 -1.77
C VAL A 11 19.97 -25.71 -0.78
N VAL A 12 20.99 -24.85 -0.69
CA VAL A 12 21.96 -24.90 0.41
C VAL A 12 21.37 -24.08 1.55
N LEU A 13 20.86 -24.77 2.57
CA LEU A 13 20.56 -24.18 3.87
C LEU A 13 21.89 -23.75 4.51
N VAL A 14 22.09 -22.44 4.67
CA VAL A 14 23.15 -21.92 5.53
C VAL A 14 22.69 -22.12 6.97
N SER A 15 23.23 -23.16 7.62
CA SER A 15 23.12 -23.35 9.05
C SER A 15 24.11 -22.39 9.72
N ILE A 16 23.58 -21.33 10.34
CA ILE A 16 24.36 -20.43 11.20
C ILE A 16 24.72 -21.18 12.48
N ALA A 17 25.99 -21.55 12.61
CA ALA A 17 26.54 -22.09 13.84
C ALA A 17 26.50 -21.02 14.94
N SER A 18 25.96 -21.40 16.09
CA SER A 18 25.97 -20.65 17.34
C SER A 18 27.41 -20.39 17.81
N GLY A 19 27.81 -19.12 17.88
CA GLY A 19 29.07 -18.68 18.48
C GLY A 19 28.81 -17.93 19.78
N GLU A 20 29.44 -18.38 20.87
CA GLU A 20 29.44 -17.72 22.18
C GLU A 20 30.44 -16.54 22.17
N TYR A 21 30.07 -15.43 22.81
CA TYR A 21 30.91 -14.24 22.99
C TYR A 21 31.53 -14.24 24.39
N THR A 22 32.84 -13.98 24.50
CA THR A 22 33.47 -13.57 25.77
C THR A 22 34.13 -12.20 25.65
N ASP A 23 34.11 -11.48 26.77
CA ASP A 23 34.41 -10.07 26.98
C ASP A 23 35.89 -9.70 26.74
N ALA A 24 36.24 -9.40 25.48
CA ALA A 24 37.30 -8.49 25.04
C ALA A 24 37.38 -8.59 23.49
N GLY A 25 36.75 -7.64 22.79
CA GLY A 25 36.54 -7.70 21.34
C GLY A 25 37.81 -7.53 20.49
N GLN A 26 38.45 -8.63 20.11
CA GLN A 26 39.37 -8.67 18.97
C GLN A 26 39.31 -10.02 18.22
N LEU A 27 38.93 -9.98 16.93
CA LEU A 27 38.95 -11.13 16.02
C LEU A 27 40.40 -11.40 15.59
N LEU A 28 40.96 -12.52 16.03
CA LEU A 28 42.19 -13.09 15.46
C LEU A 28 41.82 -13.89 14.22
N ILE A 29 42.12 -13.37 13.03
CA ILE A 29 42.15 -14.18 11.81
C ILE A 29 43.47 -14.96 11.78
N ASN A 30 43.42 -16.25 12.06
CA ASN A 30 44.56 -17.14 11.89
C ASN A 30 44.77 -17.45 10.40
N GLU A 31 45.90 -17.01 9.85
CA GLU A 31 46.43 -17.47 8.58
C GLU A 31 46.76 -18.97 8.66
N ARG A 32 46.01 -19.83 7.95
CA ARG A 32 46.47 -21.08 7.27
C ARG A 32 45.30 -22.02 7.00
N SER A 33 44.74 -21.92 5.80
CA SER A 33 44.11 -23.06 5.12
C SER A 33 44.03 -22.75 3.62
N GLN A 34 45.14 -23.00 2.93
CA GLN A 34 45.21 -23.00 1.47
C GLN A 34 44.58 -24.30 0.96
N ILE A 35 43.35 -24.25 0.46
CA ILE A 35 42.75 -25.34 -0.31
C ILE A 35 43.20 -25.15 -1.78
N PRO A 36 43.78 -26.16 -2.44
CA PRO A 36 44.19 -26.03 -3.83
C PRO A 36 42.95 -25.91 -4.73
N LEU A 37 42.85 -24.82 -5.49
CA LEU A 37 41.81 -24.62 -6.49
C LEU A 37 42.03 -25.57 -7.67
N ASP A 38 41.02 -26.41 -7.96
CA ASP A 38 40.97 -27.23 -9.18
C ASP A 38 40.88 -26.30 -10.41
N PRO A 39 41.81 -26.36 -11.39
CA PRO A 39 41.81 -25.51 -12.57
C PRO A 39 40.61 -25.74 -13.52
N ARG A 40 39.70 -26.68 -13.21
CA ARG A 40 38.46 -26.90 -13.96
C ARG A 40 37.24 -26.20 -13.37
N TYR A 41 37.36 -25.57 -12.20
CA TYR A 41 36.28 -24.78 -11.62
C TYR A 41 36.35 -23.33 -12.08
N ARG A 42 35.72 -23.02 -13.23
CA ARG A 42 35.37 -21.63 -13.54
C ARG A 42 34.34 -21.17 -12.51
N VAL A 43 34.74 -20.26 -11.63
CA VAL A 43 33.80 -19.40 -10.93
C VAL A 43 33.18 -18.52 -12.01
N ASP A 44 31.98 -18.89 -12.45
CA ASP A 44 31.15 -17.99 -13.22
C ASP A 44 30.84 -16.83 -12.29
N SER A 45 31.47 -15.68 -12.53
CA SER A 45 31.16 -14.42 -11.88
C SER A 45 29.81 -13.95 -12.40
N GLY A 46 28.76 -14.70 -12.06
CA GLY A 46 27.41 -14.22 -12.01
C GLY A 46 27.36 -13.20 -10.89
N SER A 47 27.73 -11.97 -11.23
CA SER A 47 27.55 -10.80 -10.39
C SER A 47 26.09 -10.75 -9.97
N ALA A 48 25.79 -11.21 -8.76
CA ALA A 48 24.67 -10.66 -8.02
C ALA A 48 24.95 -9.15 -7.98
N GLN A 49 24.25 -8.41 -8.83
CA GLN A 49 24.42 -6.99 -8.99
C GLN A 49 24.08 -6.37 -7.64
N LEU A 50 25.12 -6.05 -6.86
CA LEU A 50 24.99 -5.26 -5.65
C LEU A 50 24.22 -4.01 -6.08
N ALA A 51 22.98 -3.88 -5.60
CA ALA A 51 22.17 -2.71 -5.90
C ALA A 51 22.97 -1.48 -5.46
N SER A 52 23.54 -0.74 -6.41
CA SER A 52 24.33 0.43 -6.09
C SER A 52 23.38 1.48 -5.53
N SER A 53 23.47 1.74 -4.25
CA SER A 53 22.69 2.80 -3.61
C SER A 53 23.18 4.15 -4.11
N GLN A 54 22.30 4.94 -4.74
CA GLN A 54 22.64 6.27 -5.25
C GLN A 54 22.27 7.34 -4.22
N GLN A 55 23.20 8.25 -3.90
CA GLN A 55 22.86 9.43 -3.10
C GLN A 55 22.05 10.44 -3.92
N ILE A 56 20.96 10.92 -3.33
CA ILE A 56 20.07 11.91 -3.95
C ILE A 56 19.77 13.07 -2.99
N THR A 57 19.29 14.16 -3.56
CA THR A 57 18.78 15.33 -2.88
C THR A 57 17.28 15.25 -2.67
N TRP A 58 16.74 16.14 -1.83
CA TRP A 58 15.30 16.21 -1.56
C TRP A 58 14.45 16.72 -2.74
N ASN A 59 15.09 17.22 -3.80
CA ASN A 59 14.41 17.65 -5.03
C ASN A 59 14.39 16.57 -6.12
N ASP A 60 15.10 15.45 -5.92
CA ASP A 60 15.15 14.39 -6.91
C ASP A 60 13.86 13.56 -6.93
N ASN A 61 13.47 13.18 -8.14
CA ASN A 61 12.28 12.38 -8.42
C ASN A 61 12.61 11.22 -9.39
N ALA A 62 11.61 10.40 -9.69
CA ALA A 62 11.76 9.20 -10.51
C ALA A 62 11.44 9.40 -12.00
N THR A 63 11.24 10.64 -12.47
CA THR A 63 10.82 10.92 -13.86
C THR A 63 11.80 10.37 -14.89
N ASN A 64 13.11 10.45 -14.62
CA ASN A 64 14.16 9.90 -15.50
C ASN A 64 14.21 8.36 -15.53
N LEU A 65 13.48 7.69 -14.64
CA LEU A 65 13.38 6.24 -14.55
C LEU A 65 12.08 5.72 -15.21
N ARG A 66 11.23 6.62 -15.72
CA ARG A 66 9.98 6.26 -16.39
C ARG A 66 10.21 5.23 -17.49
N GLY A 67 9.31 4.25 -17.57
CA GLY A 67 9.39 3.14 -18.51
C GLY A 67 10.29 1.98 -18.06
N ARG A 68 11.05 2.13 -16.96
CA ARG A 68 11.81 1.02 -16.35
C ARG A 68 10.93 0.18 -15.42
N LEU A 69 9.77 -0.24 -15.93
CA LEU A 69 8.70 -0.87 -15.15
C LEU A 69 9.20 -2.10 -14.39
N ASP A 70 8.75 -2.21 -13.14
CA ASP A 70 9.08 -3.26 -12.17
C ASP A 70 10.57 -3.43 -11.84
N GLN A 71 11.41 -2.46 -12.25
CA GLN A 71 12.80 -2.38 -11.80
C GLN A 71 12.91 -1.62 -10.47
N ASP A 72 13.82 -2.09 -9.63
CA ASP A 72 14.06 -1.57 -8.29
C ASP A 72 15.30 -0.68 -8.25
N PHE A 73 15.17 0.46 -7.57
CA PHE A 73 16.25 1.43 -7.38
C PHE A 73 16.37 1.78 -5.91
N THR A 74 17.61 1.73 -5.40
CA THR A 74 17.90 2.08 -3.99
C THR A 74 18.59 3.43 -3.93
N PHE A 75 18.09 4.30 -3.07
CA PHE A 75 18.55 5.67 -2.90
C PHE A 75 18.91 5.98 -1.46
N ILE A 76 19.83 6.93 -1.27
CA ILE A 76 20.21 7.48 0.02
C ILE A 76 19.77 8.94 0.07
N CYS A 77 18.79 9.23 0.92
CA CYS A 77 18.32 10.57 1.22
C CYS A 77 19.20 11.20 2.31
N SER A 78 19.69 12.42 2.07
CA SER A 78 20.51 13.13 3.04
C SER A 78 19.70 13.55 4.28
N SER A 79 20.36 13.61 5.44
CA SER A 79 19.81 14.19 6.66
C SER A 79 19.50 15.69 6.53
N SER A 80 18.68 16.22 7.42
CA SER A 80 18.28 17.64 7.49
C SER A 80 17.63 18.17 6.21
N GLY A 81 16.81 17.32 5.60
CA GLY A 81 16.03 17.62 4.42
C GLY A 81 14.86 18.56 4.65
N ARG A 82 14.32 19.09 3.55
CA ARG A 82 13.05 19.79 3.53
C ARG A 82 12.06 19.01 2.69
N VAL A 83 10.91 18.73 3.26
CA VAL A 83 9.80 18.06 2.58
C VAL A 83 9.31 18.95 1.45
N GLY A 84 9.29 18.40 0.24
CA GLY A 84 8.75 19.02 -0.97
C GLY A 84 7.40 18.43 -1.36
N SER A 85 7.03 18.61 -2.62
CA SER A 85 5.75 18.14 -3.16
C SER A 85 5.70 16.61 -3.29
N VAL A 86 4.55 16.04 -2.94
CA VAL A 86 4.23 14.62 -3.06
C VAL A 86 2.80 14.49 -3.57
N TRP A 87 2.58 13.64 -4.56
CA TRP A 87 1.26 13.28 -5.05
C TRP A 87 1.04 11.77 -4.91
N GLY A 88 -0.12 11.40 -4.41
CA GLY A 88 -0.48 10.01 -4.15
C GLY A 88 -0.10 9.46 -2.78
N THR A 89 -0.47 8.20 -2.55
CA THR A 89 -0.28 7.48 -1.30
C THR A 89 -0.11 6.01 -1.63
N ASN A 90 0.90 5.35 -1.06
CA ASN A 90 1.36 3.99 -1.42
C ASN A 90 1.90 3.87 -2.86
N THR A 91 1.15 4.33 -3.86
CA THR A 91 1.62 4.67 -5.21
C THR A 91 1.78 6.19 -5.33
N TYR A 92 2.98 6.64 -5.69
CA TYR A 92 3.31 8.05 -5.88
C TYR A 92 3.57 8.33 -7.36
N THR A 93 3.20 9.51 -7.84
CA THR A 93 3.58 9.94 -9.20
C THR A 93 5.10 10.05 -9.30
N ASP A 94 5.67 9.71 -10.45
CA ASP A 94 7.12 9.71 -10.65
C ASP A 94 7.80 11.08 -10.64
N ASP A 95 7.03 12.17 -10.65
CA ASP A 95 7.51 13.53 -10.44
C ASP A 95 7.49 13.97 -8.96
N SER A 96 6.96 13.15 -8.05
CA SER A 96 7.05 13.36 -6.60
C SER A 96 8.50 13.25 -6.10
N SER A 97 8.86 14.08 -5.11
CA SER A 97 10.15 13.96 -4.42
C SER A 97 10.26 12.59 -3.74
N ILE A 98 11.28 11.80 -4.11
CA ILE A 98 11.48 10.45 -3.55
C ILE A 98 11.67 10.53 -2.03
N CYS A 99 12.51 11.43 -1.54
CA CYS A 99 12.77 11.55 -0.10
C CYS A 99 11.54 12.05 0.67
N SER A 100 10.76 12.98 0.10
CA SER A 100 9.54 13.47 0.75
C SER A 100 8.45 12.40 0.79
N ALA A 101 8.29 11.64 -0.29
CA ALA A 101 7.39 10.50 -0.35
C ALA A 101 7.81 9.39 0.64
N ALA A 102 9.12 9.22 0.88
CA ALA A 102 9.62 8.26 1.85
C ALA A 102 9.31 8.65 3.31
N VAL A 103 9.38 9.95 3.64
CA VAL A 103 8.91 10.45 4.95
C VAL A 103 7.41 10.22 5.06
N HIS A 104 6.64 10.57 4.03
CA HIS A 104 5.20 10.33 3.99
C HIS A 104 4.87 8.84 4.19
N ALA A 105 5.63 7.93 3.59
CA ALA A 105 5.49 6.49 3.76
C ALA A 105 5.95 5.96 5.13
N GLY A 106 6.60 6.80 5.96
CA GLY A 106 7.07 6.42 7.29
C GLY A 106 8.39 5.62 7.29
N LEU A 107 9.14 5.66 6.19
CA LEU A 107 10.39 4.90 6.04
C LEU A 107 11.60 5.62 6.60
N ILE A 108 11.58 6.95 6.56
CA ILE A 108 12.65 7.83 7.04
C ILE A 108 12.07 9.08 7.70
N THR A 109 12.89 9.85 8.39
CA THR A 109 12.54 11.20 8.85
C THR A 109 13.29 12.26 8.03
N ALA A 110 12.73 13.47 7.92
CA ALA A 110 13.45 14.58 7.28
C ALA A 110 14.73 14.99 8.03
N ARG A 111 14.76 14.76 9.35
CA ARG A 111 15.92 15.04 10.19
C ARG A 111 17.07 14.09 9.87
N ASP A 112 16.79 12.80 9.79
CA ASP A 112 17.83 11.77 9.75
C ASP A 112 18.16 11.32 8.31
N GLY A 113 17.22 11.48 7.37
CA GLY A 113 17.33 10.89 6.05
C GLY A 113 17.31 9.36 6.12
N GLY A 114 17.96 8.68 5.17
CA GLY A 114 18.10 7.23 5.21
C GLY A 114 18.09 6.57 3.83
N VAL A 115 18.14 5.23 3.85
CA VAL A 115 18.14 4.39 2.65
C VAL A 115 16.70 3.97 2.33
N VAL A 116 16.30 4.10 1.07
CA VAL A 116 14.98 3.72 0.60
C VAL A 116 15.08 2.99 -0.73
N THR A 117 14.19 2.03 -0.96
CA THR A 117 14.09 1.32 -2.24
C THR A 117 12.74 1.60 -2.88
N ILE A 118 12.74 1.99 -4.14
CA ILE A 118 11.53 2.18 -4.94
C ILE A 118 11.47 1.14 -6.05
N ARG A 119 10.25 0.83 -6.50
CA ARG A 119 9.96 0.11 -7.75
C ARG A 119 9.21 1.03 -8.69
N ILE A 120 9.65 1.12 -9.95
CA ILE A 120 8.95 1.89 -10.98
C ILE A 120 7.70 1.15 -11.42
N ARG A 121 6.60 1.86 -11.56
CA ARG A 121 5.27 1.32 -11.89
C ARG A 121 4.63 2.10 -13.04
N PRO A 122 3.66 1.50 -13.75
CA PRO A 122 2.84 2.24 -14.69
C PRO A 122 2.14 3.42 -14.00
N GLY A 123 1.77 4.41 -14.81
CA GLY A 123 0.86 5.47 -14.37
C GLY A 123 -0.53 4.95 -14.03
N GLU A 124 -1.22 5.62 -13.11
CA GLU A 124 -2.63 5.38 -12.75
C GLU A 124 -3.52 6.54 -13.21
N ASP A 125 -4.83 6.28 -13.33
CA ASP A 125 -5.84 7.28 -13.73
C ASP A 125 -6.19 8.28 -12.62
N SER A 126 -5.84 7.96 -11.37
CA SER A 126 -6.03 8.84 -10.22
C SER A 126 -5.11 8.42 -9.07
N TYR A 127 -4.67 9.38 -8.28
CA TYR A 127 -3.87 9.18 -7.08
C TYR A 127 -4.55 9.82 -5.89
N ALA A 128 -4.71 9.08 -4.79
CA ALA A 128 -5.27 9.61 -3.56
C ALA A 128 -4.19 10.31 -2.72
N GLY A 129 -4.39 11.58 -2.39
CA GLY A 129 -3.56 12.31 -1.43
C GLY A 129 -3.98 12.04 0.01
N THR A 130 -3.02 12.01 0.93
CA THR A 130 -3.25 11.79 2.38
C THR A 130 -2.32 12.65 3.23
N ASN A 131 -2.60 12.72 4.54
CA ASN A 131 -1.63 13.23 5.51
C ASN A 131 -1.07 12.04 6.30
N ARG A 132 0.24 11.76 6.18
CA ARG A 132 0.91 10.68 6.90
C ARG A 132 2.27 11.15 7.38
N ASN A 133 2.66 10.76 8.60
CA ASN A 133 3.99 11.01 9.16
C ASN A 133 4.43 12.49 9.08
N GLY A 134 3.48 13.42 9.28
CA GLY A 134 3.73 14.86 9.23
C GLY A 134 3.90 15.45 7.81
N VAL A 135 3.70 14.65 6.77
CA VAL A 135 3.75 15.08 5.36
C VAL A 135 2.35 15.00 4.75
N ARG A 136 1.99 16.04 3.98
CA ARG A 136 0.78 16.06 3.17
C ARG A 136 1.13 15.69 1.73
N SER A 137 0.56 14.61 1.22
CA SER A 137 0.49 14.38 -0.21
C SER A 137 -0.82 14.90 -0.79
N SER A 138 -0.80 15.31 -2.05
CA SER A 138 -1.96 15.82 -2.76
C SER A 138 -2.57 14.73 -3.66
N SER A 139 -3.89 14.77 -3.84
CA SER A 139 -4.52 13.96 -4.87
C SER A 139 -4.13 14.46 -6.25
N TYR A 140 -4.09 13.57 -7.23
CA TYR A 140 -3.85 13.93 -8.62
C TYR A 140 -4.71 13.07 -9.56
N GLY A 141 -4.94 13.55 -10.78
CA GLY A 141 -5.63 12.82 -11.83
C GLY A 141 -4.71 11.83 -12.55
N SER A 142 -5.04 11.54 -13.81
CA SER A 142 -4.25 10.63 -14.64
C SER A 142 -2.83 11.14 -14.82
N TRP A 143 -1.84 10.26 -14.65
CA TRP A 143 -0.42 10.59 -14.81
C TRP A 143 0.34 9.43 -15.44
N SER A 144 1.47 9.73 -16.11
CA SER A 144 2.13 8.79 -17.02
C SER A 144 3.05 7.75 -16.37
N GLY A 145 3.45 7.94 -15.11
CA GLY A 145 4.36 7.02 -14.43
C GLY A 145 4.35 7.16 -12.92
N SER A 146 4.70 6.07 -12.23
CA SER A 146 4.59 6.00 -10.79
C SER A 146 5.79 5.29 -10.17
N PHE A 147 5.91 5.39 -8.85
CA PHE A 147 6.71 4.47 -8.06
C PHE A 147 6.01 4.07 -6.77
N ILE A 148 6.43 2.93 -6.23
CA ILE A 148 6.08 2.44 -4.89
C ILE A 148 7.35 2.22 -4.09
N PHE A 149 7.27 2.26 -2.77
CA PHE A 149 8.40 1.84 -1.91
C PHE A 149 8.37 0.34 -1.65
N LEU A 150 9.54 -0.24 -1.42
CA LEU A 150 9.71 -1.62 -0.99
C LEU A 150 10.41 -1.70 0.37
N ASN A 151 10.08 -2.73 1.14
CA ASN A 151 10.78 -3.08 2.38
C ASN A 151 12.02 -3.93 2.07
N SER A 152 12.76 -4.32 3.11
CA SER A 152 13.98 -5.15 2.98
C SER A 152 13.74 -6.53 2.38
N MET A 153 12.50 -7.01 2.34
CA MET A 153 12.09 -8.26 1.70
C MET A 153 11.62 -8.06 0.25
N GLY A 154 11.76 -6.86 -0.31
CA GLY A 154 11.31 -6.53 -1.66
C GLY A 154 9.78 -6.47 -1.82
N SER A 155 9.03 -6.40 -0.71
CA SER A 155 7.57 -6.30 -0.72
C SER A 155 7.13 -4.83 -0.65
N PRO A 156 6.02 -4.44 -1.32
CA PRO A 156 5.49 -3.08 -1.25
C PRO A 156 5.29 -2.59 0.18
N VAL A 157 5.86 -1.42 0.48
CA VAL A 157 5.54 -0.66 1.68
C VAL A 157 4.23 0.04 1.39
N SER A 158 3.15 -0.59 1.85
CA SER A 158 1.87 0.08 2.00
C SER A 158 1.71 0.39 3.47
N ALA A 159 1.56 1.66 3.84
CA ALA A 159 0.82 1.89 5.06
C ALA A 159 -0.60 1.44 4.73
N GLU A 160 -1.15 0.51 5.53
CA GLU A 160 -2.56 0.19 5.55
C GLU A 160 -3.32 1.51 5.32
N PRO A 161 -4.18 1.61 4.30
CA PRO A 161 -4.95 2.82 4.10
C PRO A 161 -5.58 3.16 5.46
N VAL A 162 -5.40 4.39 5.94
CA VAL A 162 -6.08 4.82 7.17
C VAL A 162 -7.55 4.78 6.82
N ILE A 163 -8.21 3.69 7.21
CA ILE A 163 -9.62 3.47 6.94
C ILE A 163 -10.35 4.50 7.80
N PRO A 164 -11.00 5.51 7.20
CA PRO A 164 -11.69 6.52 7.97
C PRO A 164 -12.75 5.86 8.84
N PHE A 165 -12.76 6.24 10.11
CA PHE A 165 -13.74 5.79 11.06
C PHE A 165 -15.00 6.62 10.89
N LEU A 166 -16.13 5.96 10.68
CA LEU A 166 -17.42 6.62 10.53
C LEU A 166 -18.15 6.69 11.87
N GLU A 167 -19.01 7.68 12.00
CA GLU A 167 -20.15 7.60 12.92
C GLU A 167 -21.33 6.90 12.22
N TRP A 168 -22.24 6.30 13.00
CA TRP A 168 -23.41 5.59 12.44
C TRP A 168 -24.37 6.53 11.68
N SER A 169 -24.26 7.84 11.87
CA SER A 169 -25.00 8.86 11.13
C SER A 169 -24.35 9.27 9.81
N ASP A 170 -23.10 8.86 9.54
CA ASP A 170 -22.37 9.32 8.35
C ASP A 170 -22.93 8.73 7.06
N THR A 171 -22.94 9.56 6.02
CA THR A 171 -23.51 9.27 4.71
C THR A 171 -22.48 9.50 3.60
N ALA A 172 -22.81 9.08 2.38
CA ALA A 172 -21.98 9.29 1.20
C ALA A 172 -22.27 10.62 0.48
N THR A 173 -23.13 11.49 1.02
CA THR A 173 -23.54 12.76 0.39
C THR A 173 -22.34 13.64 0.00
N GLY A 174 -21.31 13.71 0.84
CA GLY A 174 -20.09 14.48 0.58
C GLY A 174 -19.20 13.91 -0.54
N LEU A 175 -19.49 12.68 -1.00
CA LEU A 175 -18.78 11.99 -2.08
C LEU A 175 -19.54 12.06 -3.40
N ARG A 176 -20.71 12.73 -3.44
CA ARG A 176 -21.52 12.87 -4.64
C ARG A 176 -20.70 13.43 -5.81
N GLY A 177 -20.91 12.87 -6.99
CA GLY A 177 -20.19 13.26 -8.21
C GLY A 177 -18.82 12.57 -8.39
N ARG A 178 -18.32 11.85 -7.38
CA ARG A 178 -17.12 11.02 -7.50
C ARG A 178 -17.44 9.65 -8.11
N LEU A 179 -18.17 9.66 -9.23
CA LEU A 179 -18.75 8.46 -9.85
C LEU A 179 -17.68 7.39 -10.12
N ASP A 180 -18.06 6.14 -9.84
CA ASP A 180 -17.27 4.92 -9.98
C ASP A 180 -15.97 4.86 -9.16
N GLN A 181 -15.77 5.81 -8.24
CA GLN A 181 -14.69 5.75 -7.26
C GLN A 181 -15.09 4.93 -6.03
N ASP A 182 -14.10 4.23 -5.48
CA ASP A 182 -14.25 3.33 -4.34
C ASP A 182 -13.72 3.96 -3.06
N PHE A 183 -14.45 3.75 -1.96
CA PHE A 183 -14.10 4.25 -0.64
C PHE A 183 -14.30 3.16 0.41
N THR A 184 -13.27 2.94 1.22
CA THR A 184 -13.29 1.99 2.32
C THR A 184 -13.41 2.73 3.64
N PHE A 185 -14.31 2.26 4.50
CA PHE A 185 -14.67 2.86 5.78
C PHE A 185 -14.71 1.83 6.90
N SER A 186 -14.54 2.27 8.13
CA SER A 186 -14.65 1.44 9.33
C SER A 186 -15.83 1.90 10.15
N CYS A 187 -16.80 1.02 10.33
CA CYS A 187 -17.97 1.23 11.17
C CYS A 187 -17.69 0.78 12.61
N PRO A 188 -17.97 1.61 13.63
CA PRO A 188 -17.80 1.25 15.03
C PRO A 188 -18.71 0.09 15.45
N SER A 189 -18.22 -0.71 16.39
CA SER A 189 -19.02 -1.66 17.16
C SER A 189 -20.09 -0.96 18.00
N SER A 190 -21.12 -1.70 18.40
CA SER A 190 -22.21 -1.24 19.28
C SER A 190 -23.00 -0.04 18.73
N GLY A 191 -23.17 -0.01 17.42
CA GLY A 191 -23.90 1.01 16.71
C GLY A 191 -25.41 0.94 16.83
N ARG A 192 -26.05 2.04 16.43
CA ARG A 192 -27.50 2.11 16.27
C ARG A 192 -27.84 2.31 14.80
N VAL A 193 -28.68 1.42 14.29
CA VAL A 193 -29.18 1.48 12.92
C VAL A 193 -30.01 2.75 12.74
N GLY A 194 -29.62 3.54 11.75
CA GLY A 194 -30.32 4.75 11.30
C GLY A 194 -31.11 4.52 10.02
N SER A 195 -31.40 5.61 9.32
CA SER A 195 -32.18 5.56 8.08
C SER A 195 -31.40 4.97 6.91
N VAL A 196 -32.10 4.16 6.12
CA VAL A 196 -31.58 3.52 4.90
C VAL A 196 -32.69 3.57 3.84
N TRP A 197 -32.35 3.99 2.63
CA TRP A 197 -33.24 3.97 1.48
C TRP A 197 -32.63 3.15 0.35
N GLY A 198 -33.44 2.27 -0.24
CA GLY A 198 -33.00 1.36 -1.30
C GLY A 198 -32.43 0.03 -0.82
N THR A 199 -32.05 -0.80 -1.79
CA THR A 199 -31.59 -2.17 -1.59
C THR A 199 -30.59 -2.52 -2.68
N ASN A 200 -29.40 -2.99 -2.30
CA ASN A 200 -28.22 -3.19 -3.16
C ASN A 200 -27.65 -1.88 -3.74
N THR A 201 -28.50 -1.01 -4.28
CA THR A 201 -28.22 0.41 -4.52
C THR A 201 -28.93 1.24 -3.45
N TYR A 202 -28.17 2.06 -2.73
CA TYR A 202 -28.67 2.93 -1.67
C TYR A 202 -28.52 4.39 -2.07
N THR A 203 -29.45 5.25 -1.65
CA THR A 203 -29.28 6.70 -1.82
C THR A 203 -28.06 7.17 -1.04
N ASP A 204 -27.34 8.17 -1.55
CA ASP A 204 -26.12 8.66 -0.93
C ASP A 204 -26.30 9.36 0.43
N ASP A 205 -27.54 9.69 0.80
CA ASP A 205 -27.93 10.19 2.12
C ASP A 205 -28.33 9.08 3.11
N SER A 206 -28.27 7.80 2.71
CA SER A 206 -28.40 6.67 3.63
C SER A 206 -27.16 6.56 4.54
N SER A 207 -27.39 6.12 5.79
CA SER A 207 -26.28 5.76 6.69
C SER A 207 -25.47 4.60 6.10
N ILE A 208 -24.17 4.81 5.90
CA ILE A 208 -23.29 3.79 5.29
C ILE A 208 -23.26 2.54 6.19
N CYS A 209 -23.06 2.70 7.49
CA CYS A 209 -22.99 1.56 8.42
C CYS A 209 -24.33 0.82 8.54
N SER A 210 -25.46 1.53 8.54
CA SER A 210 -26.79 0.92 8.59
C SER A 210 -27.11 0.16 7.29
N ALA A 211 -26.76 0.74 6.15
CA ALA A 211 -26.89 0.08 4.84
C ALA A 211 -25.99 -1.15 4.75
N ALA A 212 -24.82 -1.15 5.39
CA ALA A 212 -23.93 -2.31 5.44
C ALA A 212 -24.50 -3.46 6.27
N VAL A 213 -25.14 -3.17 7.42
CA VAL A 213 -25.89 -4.18 8.19
C VAL A 213 -27.04 -4.71 7.35
N HIS A 214 -27.83 -3.82 6.72
CA HIS A 214 -28.91 -4.22 5.81
C HIS A 214 -28.41 -5.13 4.69
N ALA A 215 -27.24 -4.83 4.11
CA ALA A 215 -26.60 -5.65 3.08
C ALA A 215 -26.04 -6.99 3.60
N GLY A 216 -25.93 -7.16 4.91
CA GLY A 216 -25.40 -8.37 5.57
C GLY A 216 -23.88 -8.45 5.57
N LEU A 217 -23.19 -7.31 5.42
CA LEU A 217 -21.72 -7.24 5.37
C LEU A 217 -21.10 -7.15 6.76
N ILE A 218 -21.81 -6.53 7.70
CA ILE A 218 -21.40 -6.33 9.09
C ILE A 218 -22.61 -6.52 10.02
N THR A 219 -22.37 -6.57 11.33
CA THR A 219 -23.42 -6.48 12.35
C THR A 219 -23.35 -5.15 13.09
N ALA A 220 -24.46 -4.65 13.61
CA ALA A 220 -24.43 -3.44 14.45
C ALA A 220 -23.67 -3.62 15.77
N ARG A 221 -23.58 -4.86 16.26
CA ARG A 221 -22.81 -5.18 17.46
C ARG A 221 -21.32 -5.07 17.20
N ASP A 222 -20.84 -5.66 16.11
CA ASP A 222 -19.40 -5.82 15.88
C ASP A 222 -18.81 -4.68 15.05
N GLY A 223 -19.63 -4.00 14.25
CA GLY A 223 -19.14 -3.05 13.26
C GLY A 223 -18.33 -3.77 12.18
N GLY A 224 -17.37 -3.07 11.58
CA GLY A 224 -16.45 -3.66 10.62
C GLY A 224 -16.08 -2.74 9.46
N VAL A 225 -15.21 -3.25 8.59
CA VAL A 225 -14.73 -2.53 7.41
C VAL A 225 -15.64 -2.82 6.22
N VAL A 226 -16.01 -1.77 5.49
CA VAL A 226 -16.87 -1.86 4.31
C VAL A 226 -16.33 -0.98 3.20
N THR A 227 -16.50 -1.43 1.95
CA THR A 227 -16.13 -0.65 0.76
C THR A 227 -17.35 -0.32 -0.06
N ILE A 228 -17.52 0.96 -0.39
CA ILE A 228 -18.58 1.47 -1.26
C ILE A 228 -18.02 1.97 -2.58
N ARG A 229 -18.83 1.90 -3.64
CA ARG A 229 -18.61 2.61 -4.90
C ARG A 229 -19.70 3.65 -5.10
N ILE A 230 -19.31 4.87 -5.46
CA ILE A 230 -20.27 5.95 -5.77
C ILE A 230 -20.87 5.73 -7.15
N ARG A 231 -22.19 5.89 -7.26
CA ARG A 231 -22.96 5.66 -8.47
C ARG A 231 -23.88 6.86 -8.77
N PRO A 232 -24.33 7.01 -10.03
CA PRO A 232 -25.38 7.97 -10.35
C PRO A 232 -26.64 7.73 -9.51
N GLY A 233 -27.44 8.78 -9.36
CA GLY A 233 -28.80 8.66 -8.84
C GLY A 233 -29.68 7.77 -9.72
N GLU A 234 -30.71 7.17 -9.13
CA GLU A 234 -31.73 6.38 -9.83
C GLU A 234 -33.11 7.04 -9.68
N ASP A 235 -34.04 6.73 -10.59
CA ASP A 235 -35.41 7.26 -10.56
C ASP A 235 -36.29 6.63 -9.48
N SER A 236 -35.87 5.48 -8.94
CA SER A 236 -36.59 4.79 -7.87
C SER A 236 -35.67 3.84 -7.13
N TYR A 237 -35.88 3.70 -5.82
CA TYR A 237 -35.16 2.79 -4.94
C TYR A 237 -36.15 1.88 -4.23
N ALA A 238 -35.95 0.57 -4.33
CA ALA A 238 -36.80 -0.41 -3.66
C ALA A 238 -36.32 -0.64 -2.21
N GLY A 239 -37.19 -0.40 -1.23
CA GLY A 239 -36.94 -0.73 0.18
C GLY A 239 -37.25 -2.19 0.49
N THR A 240 -36.47 -2.82 1.37
CA THR A 240 -36.70 -4.19 1.84
C THR A 240 -36.41 -4.34 3.34
N ASN A 241 -36.71 -5.50 3.91
CA ASN A 241 -36.24 -5.88 5.25
C ASN A 241 -35.18 -6.97 5.08
N ARG A 242 -33.94 -6.70 5.51
CA ARG A 242 -32.82 -7.66 5.46
C ARG A 242 -31.97 -7.54 6.70
N ASN A 243 -31.49 -8.67 7.21
CA ASN A 243 -30.53 -8.72 8.31
C ASN A 243 -30.96 -7.91 9.55
N GLY A 244 -32.26 -7.89 9.85
CA GLY A 244 -32.83 -7.14 10.98
C GLY A 244 -32.92 -5.61 10.77
N VAL A 245 -32.60 -5.10 9.58
CA VAL A 245 -32.71 -3.68 9.21
C VAL A 245 -33.81 -3.53 8.16
N ARG A 246 -34.61 -2.46 8.29
CA ARG A 246 -35.59 -2.04 7.29
C ARG A 246 -35.01 -0.89 6.47
N SER A 247 -34.91 -1.05 5.16
CA SER A 247 -34.76 0.07 4.24
C SER A 247 -36.10 0.52 3.69
N SER A 248 -36.24 1.81 3.43
CA SER A 248 -37.44 2.41 2.85
C SER A 248 -37.32 2.53 1.33
N SER A 249 -38.44 2.42 0.63
CA SER A 249 -38.48 2.79 -0.78
C SER A 249 -38.38 4.31 -0.92
N TYR A 250 -37.79 4.77 -2.02
CA TYR A 250 -37.72 6.19 -2.35
C TYR A 250 -37.89 6.42 -3.86
N GLY A 251 -38.30 7.63 -4.23
CA GLY A 251 -38.40 8.04 -5.63
C GLY A 251 -37.04 8.46 -6.20
N SER A 252 -37.08 9.37 -7.18
CA SER A 252 -35.87 9.87 -7.83
C SER A 252 -34.94 10.57 -6.83
N TRP A 253 -33.65 10.28 -6.91
CA TRP A 253 -32.62 10.91 -6.08
C TRP A 253 -31.34 11.18 -6.87
N SER A 254 -30.48 12.07 -6.37
CA SER A 254 -29.38 12.65 -7.15
C SER A 254 -28.07 11.85 -7.13
N GLY A 255 -27.91 10.92 -6.18
CA GLY A 255 -26.68 10.14 -6.06
C GLY A 255 -26.88 8.86 -5.27
N SER A 256 -26.06 7.86 -5.55
CA SER A 256 -26.17 6.54 -4.93
C SER A 256 -24.82 5.99 -4.52
N PHE A 257 -24.84 4.94 -3.71
CA PHE A 257 -23.71 4.05 -3.56
C PHE A 257 -24.14 2.58 -3.57
N ILE A 258 -23.20 1.73 -3.94
CA ILE A 258 -23.30 0.27 -3.83
C ILE A 258 -22.16 -0.23 -2.96
N PHE A 259 -22.33 -1.37 -2.29
CA PHE A 259 -21.20 -2.05 -1.66
C PHE A 259 -20.48 -2.95 -2.65
N LEU A 260 -19.16 -2.99 -2.55
CA LEU A 260 -18.35 -3.99 -3.22
C LEU A 260 -18.24 -5.23 -2.32
N ARG A 261 -18.36 -6.42 -2.91
CA ARG A 261 -18.23 -7.71 -2.23
C ARG A 261 -16.91 -8.35 -2.57
#